data_AF-V4T8T7-F1
#
_entry.id   AF-V4T8T7-F1
#
_cell.length_a   1.000
_cell.length_b   1.000
_cell.length_c   1.000
_cell.angle_alpha   90.00
_cell.angle_beta   90.00
_cell.angle_gamma   90.00
#
_symmetry.space_group_name_H-M   'P 1'
#
loop_
_entity.id
_entity.type
_entity.pdbx_description
1 polymer ?
#
loop_
_entity_poly.entity_id
_entity_poly.type
_entity_poly.pdbx_seq_one_letter_code
_entity_poly.pdbx_strand_id
1 'polypeptide(L)'
;MAATEENSQLFPIFILTIMALPLVPYTILKLCRAFSKKIKTIHCQCSECARSGKYRKSIFKRISNFSTCSNLSLVLLWVIMIILIYYIKSTSREMQVFEPFSILGLEHGASDSDIKKAYRRLSIQYHPDKNPDPEANKYFVEYISKAYQALTDPISRENFEKYGHPDGRQGFQMGIALPQFLLDIDGASGGILLLWIVGICILLPLVVAVIYLSKSAKYTGNYVMHHTLSTYYYFMKPSLAPSKVMEVFIKAAEYMEIPVRRTDDEPLQKLFMSVRSELNLDLKNIKQEQAKFWKQHPAIVKTELLIQAQLTRGSAALSPALLGALKRC
;
A
#
# COMPACT_ATOMS: atom_id res chain seq x y z
N MET A 1 17.77 -32.47 -8.74
CA MET A 1 18.76 -31.46 -8.30
C MET A 1 18.91 -30.33 -9.31
N ALA A 2 19.02 -30.59 -10.62
CA ALA A 2 19.04 -29.50 -11.62
C ALA A 2 17.77 -28.63 -11.61
N ALA A 3 16.58 -29.24 -11.69
CA ALA A 3 15.30 -28.50 -11.65
C ALA A 3 15.08 -27.66 -10.37
N THR A 4 15.71 -28.04 -9.25
CA THR A 4 15.56 -27.34 -7.96
C THR A 4 16.42 -26.09 -7.87
N GLU A 5 17.58 -26.09 -8.54
CA GLU A 5 18.45 -24.92 -8.67
C GLU A 5 17.87 -23.91 -9.67
N GLU A 6 17.32 -24.40 -10.79
CA GLU A 6 16.66 -23.57 -11.80
C GLU A 6 15.44 -22.82 -11.24
N ASN A 7 14.57 -23.50 -10.49
CA ASN A 7 13.40 -22.86 -9.86
C ASN A 7 13.79 -21.77 -8.85
N SER A 8 14.94 -21.92 -8.18
CA SER A 8 15.46 -20.94 -7.21
C SER A 8 15.99 -19.67 -7.90
N GLN A 9 16.48 -19.77 -9.14
CA GLN A 9 16.92 -18.62 -9.93
C GLN A 9 15.74 -17.84 -10.56
N LEU A 10 14.64 -18.53 -10.88
CA LEU A 10 13.44 -17.92 -11.48
C LEU A 10 12.59 -17.15 -10.46
N PHE A 11 12.60 -17.56 -9.18
CA PHE A 11 11.78 -16.93 -8.14
C PHE A 11 12.07 -15.43 -7.92
N PRO A 12 13.34 -14.96 -7.81
CA PRO A 12 13.64 -13.53 -7.71
C PRO A 12 13.13 -12.73 -8.91
N ILE A 13 13.18 -13.29 -10.12
CA ILE A 13 12.68 -12.64 -11.34
C ILE A 13 11.15 -12.50 -11.27
N PHE A 14 10.47 -13.54 -10.81
CA PHE A 14 9.02 -13.50 -10.58
C PHE A 14 8.64 -12.42 -9.55
N ILE A 15 9.33 -12.34 -8.41
CA ILE A 15 9.10 -11.30 -7.40
C ILE A 15 9.36 -9.90 -7.97
N LEU A 16 10.42 -9.74 -8.77
CA LEU A 16 10.75 -8.47 -9.44
C LEU A 16 9.58 -7.98 -10.31
N THR A 17 9.01 -8.86 -11.12
CA THR A 17 7.92 -8.52 -12.04
C THR A 17 6.63 -8.16 -11.29
N ILE A 18 6.26 -8.93 -10.26
CA ILE A 18 5.10 -8.64 -9.41
C ILE A 18 5.25 -7.29 -8.70
N MET A 19 6.46 -6.95 -8.23
CA MET A 19 6.71 -5.67 -7.57
C MET A 19 6.76 -4.50 -8.56
N ALA A 20 7.35 -4.69 -9.76
CA ALA A 20 7.47 -3.65 -10.77
C ALA A 20 6.13 -3.21 -11.34
N LEU A 21 5.21 -4.15 -11.57
CA LEU A 21 3.93 -3.93 -12.24
C LEU A 21 3.06 -2.85 -11.57
N PRO A 22 2.88 -2.80 -10.23
CA PRO A 22 2.17 -1.72 -9.57
C PRO A 22 3.08 -0.51 -9.24
N LEU A 23 4.36 -0.72 -8.92
CA LEU A 23 5.25 0.34 -8.42
C LEU A 23 5.59 1.37 -9.51
N VAL A 24 5.90 0.91 -10.73
CA VAL A 24 6.32 1.78 -11.82
C VAL A 24 5.17 2.70 -12.29
N PRO A 25 3.97 2.19 -12.62
CA PRO A 25 2.85 3.06 -13.02
C PRO A 25 2.43 4.02 -11.90
N TYR A 26 2.41 3.55 -10.64
CA TYR A 26 2.04 4.40 -9.52
C TYR A 26 3.01 5.57 -9.31
N THR A 27 4.32 5.31 -9.43
CA THR A 27 5.34 6.35 -9.29
C THR A 27 5.30 7.36 -10.44
N ILE A 28 5.08 6.89 -11.67
CA ILE A 28 4.86 7.77 -12.85
C ILE A 28 3.63 8.65 -12.62
N LEU A 29 2.47 8.09 -12.26
CA LEU A 29 1.25 8.85 -12.02
C LEU A 29 1.42 9.90 -10.93
N LYS A 30 2.12 9.55 -9.84
CA LYS A 30 2.40 10.46 -8.74
C LYS A 30 3.32 11.60 -9.16
N LEU A 31 4.34 11.30 -9.95
CA LEU A 31 5.25 12.28 -10.50
C LEU A 31 4.52 13.24 -11.45
N CYS A 32 3.72 12.71 -12.40
CA CYS A 32 2.89 13.51 -13.29
C CYS A 32 1.92 14.42 -12.53
N ARG A 33 1.26 13.92 -11.46
CA ARG A 33 0.38 14.73 -10.60
C ARG A 33 1.14 15.79 -9.80
N ALA A 34 2.38 15.53 -9.40
CA ALA A 34 3.21 16.50 -8.70
C ALA A 34 3.59 17.67 -9.63
N PHE A 35 3.95 17.38 -10.89
CA PHE A 35 4.22 18.38 -11.93
C PHE A 35 2.97 19.14 -12.38
N SER A 36 1.80 18.48 -12.44
CA SER A 36 0.54 19.07 -12.92
C SER A 36 -0.17 19.96 -11.90
N LYS A 37 0.22 19.97 -10.62
CA LYS A 37 -0.40 20.82 -9.58
C LYS A 37 -0.15 22.32 -9.87
N LYS A 38 -1.03 22.91 -10.67
CA LYS A 38 -1.17 24.36 -10.82
C LYS A 38 -1.48 24.95 -9.44
N ILE A 39 -0.68 25.92 -9.03
CA ILE A 39 -0.90 26.70 -7.82
C ILE A 39 -2.15 27.54 -8.08
N LYS A 40 -3.30 27.17 -7.51
CA LYS A 40 -4.46 28.06 -7.46
C LYS A 40 -4.15 29.17 -6.47
N THR A 41 -3.67 30.30 -6.96
CA THR A 41 -3.58 31.55 -6.20
C THR A 41 -4.97 32.18 -6.14
N ILE A 42 -5.70 31.94 -5.05
CA ILE A 42 -6.92 32.70 -4.76
C ILE A 42 -6.44 34.03 -4.16
N HIS A 43 -6.71 35.13 -4.87
CA HIS A 43 -6.36 36.47 -4.42
C HIS A 43 -7.53 37.04 -3.61
N CYS A 44 -7.46 36.92 -2.29
CA CYS A 44 -8.40 37.56 -1.37
C CYS A 44 -7.61 38.52 -0.46
N GLN A 45 -8.04 39.78 -0.41
CA GLN A 45 -7.34 40.86 0.32
C GLN A 45 -7.93 41.14 1.72
N CYS A 46 -8.82 40.29 2.26
CA CYS A 46 -9.36 40.55 3.60
C CYS A 46 -8.36 40.17 4.72
N SER A 47 -8.37 40.96 5.80
CA SER A 47 -7.51 40.79 6.98
C SER A 47 -7.65 39.42 7.66
N GLU A 48 -8.88 38.87 7.65
CA GLU A 48 -9.19 37.52 8.12
C GLU A 48 -8.48 36.42 7.29
N CYS A 49 -8.45 36.54 5.96
CA CYS A 49 -7.74 35.57 5.11
C CYS A 49 -6.23 35.66 5.29
N ALA A 50 -5.69 36.86 5.48
CA ALA A 50 -4.28 37.09 5.77
C ALA A 50 -3.87 36.47 7.12
N ARG A 51 -4.70 36.62 8.17
CA ARG A 51 -4.46 36.06 9.50
C ARG A 51 -4.66 34.54 9.56
N SER A 52 -5.57 33.98 8.75
CA SER A 52 -5.88 32.54 8.76
C SER A 52 -4.75 31.62 8.27
N GLY A 53 -3.73 32.16 7.57
CA GLY A 53 -2.62 31.38 7.03
C GLY A 53 -2.99 30.34 5.96
N LYS A 54 -4.28 30.23 5.56
CA LYS A 54 -4.78 29.20 4.63
C LYS A 54 -4.12 29.25 3.25
N TYR A 55 -3.63 30.41 2.83
CA TYR A 55 -3.03 30.63 1.50
C TYR A 55 -1.49 30.67 1.48
N ARG A 56 -0.84 30.75 2.65
CA ARG A 56 0.62 30.66 2.76
C ARG A 56 1.01 29.20 3.04
N LYS A 57 0.87 28.33 2.03
CA LYS A 57 1.52 27.01 2.12
C LYS A 57 3.02 27.22 1.99
N SER A 58 3.68 27.42 3.14
CA SER A 58 5.13 27.41 3.25
C SER A 58 5.68 26.19 2.52
N ILE A 59 6.72 26.40 1.72
CA ILE A 59 7.50 25.38 1.00
C ILE A 59 7.85 24.21 1.94
N PHE A 60 8.00 24.50 3.23
CA PHE A 60 8.26 23.53 4.31
C PHE A 60 7.14 22.48 4.50
N LYS A 61 5.86 22.85 4.31
CA LYS A 61 4.72 21.90 4.38
C LYS A 61 4.64 21.01 3.12
N ARG A 62 5.30 21.41 2.04
CA ARG A 62 5.46 20.62 0.80
C ARG A 62 6.48 19.49 1.02
N ILE A 63 7.56 19.78 1.75
CA ILE A 63 8.58 18.79 2.17
C ILE A 63 8.02 17.86 3.24
N SER A 64 7.26 18.35 4.22
CA SER A 64 6.63 17.48 5.24
C SER A 64 5.60 16.51 4.63
N ASN A 65 4.89 16.92 3.57
CA ASN A 65 3.98 16.04 2.84
C ASN A 65 4.73 15.03 1.96
N PHE A 66 6.00 15.31 1.60
CA PHE A 66 6.88 14.35 0.95
C PHE A 66 7.36 13.27 1.95
N SER A 67 7.40 13.57 3.25
CA SER A 67 7.68 12.62 4.33
C SER A 67 6.41 12.07 4.99
N THR A 68 5.39 11.73 4.20
CA THR A 68 4.27 10.93 4.69
C THR A 68 4.62 9.45 4.57
N CYS A 69 4.14 8.59 5.48
CA CYS A 69 4.41 7.14 5.52
C CYS A 69 4.28 6.45 4.15
N SER A 70 3.35 6.92 3.31
CA SER A 70 3.14 6.43 1.93
C SER A 70 4.28 6.75 0.96
N ASN A 71 5.08 7.78 1.19
CA ASN A 71 6.24 8.09 0.35
C ASN A 71 7.48 7.35 0.82
N LEU A 72 7.62 7.18 2.14
CA LEU A 72 8.68 6.36 2.73
C LEU A 72 8.55 4.90 2.28
N SER A 73 7.33 4.35 2.24
CA SER A 73 7.08 2.99 1.76
C SER A 73 7.43 2.82 0.28
N LEU A 74 7.23 3.84 -0.57
CA LEU A 74 7.64 3.79 -1.97
C LEU A 74 9.15 3.78 -2.13
N VAL A 75 9.86 4.63 -1.39
CA VAL A 75 11.33 4.66 -1.43
C VAL A 75 11.87 3.32 -0.98
N LEU A 76 11.33 2.74 0.09
CA LEU A 76 11.69 1.40 0.56
C LEU A 76 11.47 0.34 -0.53
N LEU A 77 10.31 0.34 -1.19
CA LEU A 77 10.01 -0.60 -2.27
C LEU A 77 10.98 -0.47 -3.45
N TRP A 78 11.39 0.75 -3.82
CA TRP A 78 12.43 0.97 -4.84
C TRP A 78 13.81 0.47 -4.40
N VAL A 79 14.18 0.66 -3.13
CA VAL A 79 15.43 0.14 -2.58
C VAL A 79 15.44 -1.39 -2.64
N ILE A 80 14.33 -2.04 -2.24
CA ILE A 80 14.18 -3.50 -2.34
C ILE A 80 14.27 -3.95 -3.80
N MET A 81 13.63 -3.25 -4.73
CA MET A 81 13.74 -3.54 -6.17
C MET A 81 15.19 -3.49 -6.66
N ILE A 82 15.96 -2.47 -6.27
CA ILE A 82 17.37 -2.33 -6.66
C ILE A 82 18.22 -3.47 -6.09
N ILE A 83 18.01 -3.82 -4.81
CA ILE A 83 18.70 -4.96 -4.17
C ILE A 83 18.38 -6.26 -4.90
N LEU A 84 17.12 -6.48 -5.28
CA LEU A 84 16.69 -7.67 -6.00
C LEU A 84 17.33 -7.76 -7.40
N ILE A 85 17.43 -6.64 -8.12
CA ILE A 85 18.12 -6.56 -9.41
C ILE A 85 19.61 -6.89 -9.24
N TYR A 86 20.25 -6.35 -8.20
CA TYR A 86 21.65 -6.66 -7.90
C TYR A 86 21.84 -8.15 -7.58
N TYR A 87 20.93 -8.73 -6.80
CA TYR A 87 20.92 -10.15 -6.48
C TYR A 87 20.76 -11.03 -7.73
N ILE A 88 19.80 -10.70 -8.61
CA ILE A 88 19.59 -11.40 -9.88
C ILE A 88 20.86 -11.31 -10.73
N LYS A 89 21.42 -10.11 -10.91
CA LYS A 89 22.66 -9.90 -11.67
C LYS A 89 23.82 -10.74 -11.13
N SER A 90 23.92 -10.88 -9.80
CA SER A 90 24.96 -11.69 -9.16
C SER A 90 24.74 -13.20 -9.34
N THR A 91 23.49 -13.65 -9.43
CA THR A 91 23.16 -15.08 -9.52
C THR A 91 23.14 -15.60 -10.95
N SER A 92 22.84 -14.74 -11.93
CA SER A 92 22.78 -15.07 -13.35
C SER A 92 24.19 -15.13 -13.97
N ARG A 93 25.06 -16.03 -13.46
CA ARG A 93 26.20 -16.49 -14.24
C ARG A 93 25.67 -17.32 -15.40
N GLU A 94 26.19 -17.04 -16.59
CA GLU A 94 25.69 -17.46 -17.90
C GLU A 94 25.23 -18.92 -17.96
N MET A 95 23.96 -19.14 -18.27
CA MET A 95 23.46 -20.45 -18.69
C MET A 95 24.02 -20.70 -20.10
N GLN A 96 25.22 -21.27 -20.17
CA GLN A 96 25.83 -21.61 -21.46
C GLN A 96 24.93 -22.62 -22.17
N VAL A 97 24.44 -22.23 -23.35
CA VAL A 97 23.76 -23.14 -24.27
C VAL A 97 24.69 -24.32 -24.52
N PHE A 98 24.22 -25.55 -24.30
CA PHE A 98 25.04 -26.75 -24.40
C PHE A 98 25.44 -26.99 -25.86
N GLU A 99 26.61 -26.49 -26.22
CA GLU A 99 27.21 -26.59 -27.55
C GLU A 99 28.42 -27.54 -27.49
N PRO A 100 28.28 -28.83 -27.87
CA PRO A 100 29.32 -29.85 -27.67
C PRO A 100 30.66 -29.51 -28.33
N PHE A 101 30.62 -28.92 -29.53
CA PHE A 101 31.82 -28.49 -30.26
C PHE A 101 32.53 -27.34 -29.55
N SER A 102 31.78 -26.32 -29.12
CA SER A 102 32.31 -25.17 -28.36
C SER A 102 32.89 -25.58 -27.01
N ILE A 103 32.25 -26.50 -26.29
CA ILE A 103 32.73 -27.04 -25.00
C ILE A 103 34.08 -27.75 -25.17
N LEU A 104 34.26 -28.49 -26.26
CA LEU A 104 35.53 -29.18 -26.58
C LEU A 104 36.56 -28.25 -27.23
N GLY A 105 36.18 -27.03 -27.60
CA GLY A 105 37.02 -26.05 -28.30
C GLY A 105 37.32 -26.45 -29.75
N LEU A 106 36.34 -27.04 -30.44
CA LEU A 106 36.42 -27.49 -31.83
C LEU A 106 35.43 -26.73 -32.70
N GLU A 107 35.72 -26.66 -34.00
CA GLU A 107 34.76 -26.14 -34.99
C GLU A 107 33.67 -27.18 -35.31
N HIS A 108 32.51 -26.70 -35.74
CA HIS A 108 31.41 -27.56 -36.19
C HIS A 108 31.88 -28.46 -37.35
N GLY A 109 31.68 -29.78 -37.22
CA GLY A 109 32.08 -30.75 -38.24
C GLY A 109 33.51 -31.30 -38.10
N ALA A 110 34.17 -31.07 -36.97
CA ALA A 110 35.46 -31.71 -36.66
C ALA A 110 35.40 -33.24 -36.75
N SER A 111 36.52 -33.86 -37.15
CA SER A 111 36.59 -35.33 -37.30
C SER A 111 36.54 -36.04 -35.95
N ASP A 112 36.08 -37.29 -35.91
CA ASP A 112 36.08 -38.14 -34.72
C ASP A 112 37.48 -38.26 -34.07
N SER A 113 38.53 -38.17 -34.89
CA SER A 113 39.91 -38.20 -34.41
C SER A 113 40.28 -36.94 -33.62
N ASP A 114 39.75 -35.78 -34.02
CA ASP A 114 39.99 -34.49 -33.38
C ASP A 114 39.15 -34.35 -32.10
N ILE A 115 37.92 -34.86 -32.13
CA ILE A 115 37.04 -34.97 -30.94
C ILE A 115 37.74 -35.79 -29.83
N LYS A 116 38.30 -36.96 -30.18
CA LYS A 116 39.03 -37.81 -29.22
C LYS A 116 40.29 -37.14 -28.68
N LYS A 117 41.04 -36.41 -29.52
CA LYS A 117 42.22 -35.66 -29.10
C LYS A 117 41.86 -34.51 -28.14
N ALA A 118 40.84 -33.74 -28.47
CA ALA A 118 40.36 -32.63 -27.66
C ALA A 118 39.85 -33.11 -26.30
N TYR A 119 39.04 -34.18 -26.28
CA TYR A 119 38.60 -34.82 -25.06
C TYR A 119 39.78 -35.27 -24.20
N ARG A 120 40.76 -35.99 -24.77
CA ARG A 120 41.94 -36.45 -24.01
C ARG A 120 42.72 -35.29 -23.38
N ARG A 121 42.86 -34.18 -24.09
CA ARG A 121 43.52 -32.96 -23.58
C ARG A 121 42.77 -32.37 -22.38
N LEU A 122 41.46 -32.16 -22.53
CA LEU A 122 40.61 -31.57 -21.50
C LEU A 122 40.42 -32.50 -20.30
N SER A 123 40.28 -33.81 -20.53
CA SER A 123 40.22 -34.80 -19.46
C SER A 123 41.45 -34.74 -18.57
N ILE A 124 42.65 -34.60 -19.11
CA ILE A 124 43.87 -34.51 -18.27
C ILE A 124 43.86 -33.26 -17.38
N GLN A 125 43.28 -32.16 -17.86
CA GLN A 125 43.24 -30.87 -17.17
C GLN A 125 42.16 -30.79 -16.08
N TYR A 126 41.02 -31.45 -16.30
CA TYR A 126 39.83 -31.37 -15.43
C TYR A 126 39.49 -32.70 -14.72
N HIS A 127 40.33 -33.74 -14.83
CA HIS A 127 40.08 -35.01 -14.15
C HIS A 127 40.07 -34.84 -12.62
N PRO A 128 39.11 -35.44 -11.88
CA PRO A 128 39.04 -35.35 -10.42
C PRO A 128 40.29 -35.87 -9.70
N ASP A 129 40.99 -36.82 -10.32
CA ASP A 129 42.23 -37.40 -9.77
C ASP A 129 43.45 -36.48 -9.94
N LYS A 130 43.44 -35.58 -10.94
CA LYS A 130 44.58 -34.71 -11.26
C LYS A 130 44.37 -33.26 -10.84
N ASN A 131 43.11 -32.84 -10.71
CA ASN A 131 42.73 -31.50 -10.30
C ASN A 131 41.84 -31.59 -9.05
N PRO A 132 42.32 -31.14 -7.88
CA PRO A 132 41.56 -31.21 -6.62
C PRO A 132 40.45 -30.16 -6.52
N ASP A 133 40.27 -29.28 -7.52
CA ASP A 133 39.23 -28.26 -7.51
C ASP A 133 37.82 -28.88 -7.73
N PRO A 134 36.87 -28.71 -6.80
CA PRO A 134 35.52 -29.23 -6.95
C PRO A 134 34.74 -28.60 -8.12
N GLU A 135 35.04 -27.36 -8.53
CA GLU A 135 34.39 -26.75 -9.69
C GLU A 135 34.89 -27.39 -11.00
N ALA A 136 36.18 -27.72 -11.07
CA ALA A 136 36.78 -28.38 -12.23
C ALA A 136 36.17 -29.78 -12.46
N ASN A 137 35.95 -30.53 -11.38
CA ASN A 137 35.31 -31.84 -11.44
C ASN A 137 33.85 -31.75 -11.93
N LYS A 138 33.08 -30.78 -11.39
CA LYS A 138 31.70 -30.53 -11.88
C LYS A 138 31.70 -30.21 -13.37
N TYR A 139 32.60 -29.32 -13.80
CA TYR A 139 32.71 -28.94 -15.20
C TYR A 139 33.03 -30.14 -16.11
N PHE A 140 33.93 -31.02 -15.66
CA PHE A 140 34.27 -32.24 -16.38
C PHE A 140 33.07 -33.18 -16.58
N VAL A 141 32.35 -33.48 -15.50
CA VAL A 141 31.23 -34.43 -15.54
C VAL A 141 30.03 -33.83 -16.27
N GLU A 142 29.70 -32.57 -16.02
CA GLU A 142 28.50 -31.93 -16.54
C GLU A 142 28.63 -31.49 -17.99
N TYR A 143 29.81 -31.01 -18.41
CA TYR A 143 30.00 -30.43 -19.74
C TYR A 143 30.92 -31.28 -20.61
N ILE A 144 32.18 -31.54 -20.19
CA ILE A 144 33.18 -32.19 -21.06
C ILE A 144 32.80 -33.63 -21.40
N SER A 145 32.42 -34.43 -20.39
CA SER A 145 32.02 -35.83 -20.58
C SER A 145 30.75 -35.94 -21.41
N LYS A 146 29.74 -35.10 -21.14
CA LYS A 146 28.50 -35.08 -21.91
C LYS A 146 28.72 -34.62 -23.35
N ALA A 147 29.56 -33.62 -23.58
CA ALA A 147 29.88 -33.13 -24.94
C ALA A 147 30.55 -34.22 -25.78
N TYR A 148 31.49 -34.97 -25.18
CA TYR A 148 32.11 -36.10 -25.86
C TYR A 148 31.11 -37.22 -26.18
N GLN A 149 30.23 -37.56 -25.22
CA GLN A 149 29.16 -38.54 -25.43
C GLN A 149 28.19 -38.11 -26.54
N ALA A 150 27.79 -36.84 -26.54
CA ALA A 150 26.90 -36.25 -27.54
C ALA A 150 27.42 -36.39 -28.98
N LEU A 151 28.73 -36.28 -29.17
CA LEU A 151 29.35 -36.33 -30.50
C LEU A 151 29.82 -37.74 -30.91
N THR A 152 30.08 -38.63 -29.95
CA THR A 152 30.65 -39.96 -30.23
C THR A 152 29.59 -41.05 -30.37
N ASP A 153 28.49 -40.96 -29.62
CA ASP A 153 27.42 -41.95 -29.68
C ASP A 153 26.48 -41.65 -30.87
N PRO A 154 26.26 -42.61 -31.80
CA PRO A 154 25.44 -42.37 -32.99
C PRO A 154 24.01 -41.93 -32.65
N ILE A 155 23.43 -42.47 -31.58
CA ILE A 155 22.06 -42.13 -31.15
C ILE A 155 22.03 -40.69 -30.60
N SER A 156 22.96 -40.36 -29.71
CA SER A 156 23.07 -39.02 -29.13
C SER A 156 23.38 -37.94 -30.18
N ARG A 157 24.17 -38.29 -31.20
CA ARG A 157 24.49 -37.38 -32.31
C ARG A 157 23.29 -37.12 -33.21
N GLU A 158 22.53 -38.16 -33.58
CA GLU A 158 21.28 -38.00 -34.35
C GLU A 158 20.27 -37.15 -33.56
N ASN A 159 20.17 -37.40 -32.24
CA ASN A 159 19.33 -36.61 -31.35
C ASN A 159 19.75 -35.14 -31.29
N PHE A 160 21.06 -34.86 -31.21
CA PHE A 160 21.57 -33.50 -31.21
C PHE A 160 21.30 -32.80 -32.55
N GLU A 161 21.52 -33.46 -33.68
CA GLU A 161 21.24 -32.90 -35.01
C GLU A 161 19.74 -32.63 -35.22
N LYS A 162 18.86 -33.44 -34.65
CA LYS A 162 17.40 -33.34 -34.83
C LYS A 162 16.69 -32.45 -33.80
N TYR A 163 17.17 -32.40 -32.57
CA TYR A 163 16.53 -31.74 -31.43
C TYR A 163 17.40 -30.68 -30.74
N GLY A 164 18.67 -30.54 -31.12
CA GLY A 164 19.62 -29.60 -30.49
C GLY A 164 20.11 -30.03 -29.09
N HIS A 165 19.84 -31.28 -28.68
CA HIS A 165 20.24 -31.80 -27.36
C HIS A 165 20.58 -33.31 -27.45
N PRO A 166 21.65 -33.81 -26.79
CA PRO A 166 22.05 -35.22 -26.87
C PRO A 166 20.99 -36.21 -26.36
N ASP A 167 20.24 -35.83 -25.33
CA ASP A 167 19.17 -36.67 -24.76
C ASP A 167 17.89 -36.74 -25.63
N GLY A 168 17.87 -36.08 -26.79
CA GLY A 168 16.75 -36.09 -27.73
C GLY A 168 15.65 -35.08 -27.37
N ARG A 169 14.39 -35.43 -27.68
CA ARG A 169 13.24 -34.55 -27.44
C ARG A 169 13.05 -34.34 -25.95
N GLN A 170 13.48 -33.19 -25.44
CA GLN A 170 13.20 -32.81 -24.06
C GLN A 170 11.69 -32.61 -23.89
N GLY A 171 11.11 -33.29 -22.90
CA GLY A 171 9.76 -33.01 -22.45
C GLY A 171 9.70 -31.60 -21.87
N PHE A 172 8.65 -30.84 -22.17
CA PHE A 172 8.41 -29.53 -21.56
C PHE A 172 8.19 -29.75 -20.05
N GLN A 173 9.23 -29.53 -19.24
CA GLN A 173 9.10 -29.54 -17.79
C GLN A 173 8.61 -28.17 -17.33
N MET A 174 7.34 -28.08 -16.94
CA MET A 174 6.77 -26.87 -16.35
C MET A 174 7.18 -26.79 -14.88
N GLY A 175 8.21 -26.01 -14.61
CA GLY A 175 8.59 -25.62 -13.25
C GLY A 175 7.72 -24.47 -12.74
N ILE A 176 7.26 -24.56 -11.49
CA ILE A 176 6.68 -23.40 -10.79
C ILE A 176 7.86 -22.62 -10.22
N ALA A 177 7.94 -21.31 -10.48
CA ALA A 177 9.00 -20.44 -9.97
C ALA A 177 8.88 -20.17 -8.44
N LEU A 178 8.31 -21.10 -7.67
CA LEU A 178 8.20 -21.02 -6.21
C LEU A 178 9.36 -21.81 -5.59
N PRO A 179 10.05 -21.25 -4.59
CA PRO A 179 11.19 -21.92 -3.98
C PRO A 179 10.68 -23.07 -3.09
N GLN A 180 11.48 -24.14 -3.01
CA GLN A 180 11.05 -25.36 -2.32
C GLN A 180 10.82 -25.15 -0.82
N PHE A 181 11.54 -24.23 -0.18
CA PHE A 181 11.33 -23.90 1.23
C PHE A 181 9.91 -23.40 1.53
N LEU A 182 9.18 -22.86 0.55
CA LEU A 182 7.79 -22.41 0.73
C LEU A 182 6.77 -23.55 0.61
N LEU A 183 7.15 -24.64 -0.07
CA LEU A 183 6.30 -25.79 -0.37
C LEU A 183 6.61 -27.01 0.50
N ASP A 184 7.74 -27.01 1.21
CA ASP A 184 8.11 -28.09 2.09
C ASP A 184 7.19 -28.09 3.32
N ILE A 185 6.30 -29.08 3.43
CA ILE A 185 5.25 -29.14 4.46
C ILE A 185 5.84 -29.60 5.81
N ASP A 186 7.00 -30.26 5.78
CA ASP A 186 7.61 -30.93 6.94
C ASP A 186 8.41 -29.97 7.87
N GLY A 187 8.49 -28.68 7.52
CA GLY A 187 9.25 -27.66 8.25
C GLY A 187 8.46 -26.45 8.77
N ALA A 188 9.17 -25.39 9.17
CA ALA A 188 8.61 -24.13 9.68
C ALA A 188 7.69 -23.39 8.67
N SER A 189 7.79 -23.75 7.39
CA SER A 189 6.99 -23.27 6.25
C SER A 189 5.52 -23.69 6.31
N GLY A 190 5.20 -24.88 6.84
CA GLY A 190 3.81 -25.32 7.00
C GLY A 190 3.02 -24.40 7.94
N GLY A 191 3.66 -23.94 9.02
CA GLY A 191 3.06 -22.97 9.94
C GLY A 191 2.78 -21.61 9.29
N ILE A 192 3.70 -21.13 8.44
CA ILE A 192 3.56 -19.85 7.73
C ILE A 192 2.39 -19.91 6.74
N LEU A 193 2.26 -21.02 5.99
CA LEU A 193 1.16 -21.25 5.06
C LEU A 193 -0.20 -21.31 5.78
N LEU A 194 -0.27 -22.03 6.90
CA LEU A 194 -1.50 -22.14 7.70
C LEU A 194 -1.91 -20.77 8.26
N LEU A 195 -0.96 -19.99 8.79
CA LEU A 195 -1.22 -18.62 9.26
C LEU A 195 -1.73 -17.72 8.14
N TRP A 196 -1.19 -17.84 6.92
CA TRP A 196 -1.64 -17.08 5.76
C TRP A 196 -3.07 -17.42 5.37
N ILE A 197 -3.40 -18.72 5.30
CA ILE A 197 -4.74 -19.20 4.97
C ILE A 197 -5.74 -18.75 6.03
N VAL A 198 -5.43 -18.94 7.32
CA VAL A 198 -6.31 -18.50 8.41
C VAL A 198 -6.47 -16.97 8.41
N GLY A 199 -5.38 -16.23 8.20
CA GLY A 199 -5.39 -14.77 8.14
C GLY A 199 -6.27 -14.22 7.03
N ILE A 200 -6.13 -14.76 5.82
CA ILE A 200 -6.84 -14.24 4.64
C ILE A 200 -8.24 -14.82 4.50
N CYS A 201 -8.43 -16.12 4.75
CA CYS A 201 -9.74 -16.75 4.55
C CYS A 201 -10.69 -16.55 5.73
N ILE A 202 -10.18 -16.39 6.96
CA ILE A 202 -11.02 -16.31 8.16
C ILE A 202 -10.98 -14.91 8.76
N LEU A 203 -9.79 -14.42 9.13
CA LEU A 203 -9.68 -13.15 9.86
C LEU A 203 -10.09 -11.95 9.00
N LEU A 204 -9.65 -11.88 7.74
CA LEU A 204 -9.95 -10.74 6.86
C LEU A 204 -11.45 -10.60 6.59
N PRO A 205 -12.20 -11.65 6.17
CA PRO A 205 -13.65 -11.56 6.02
C PRO A 205 -14.37 -11.24 7.33
N LEU A 206 -13.92 -11.79 8.46
CA LEU A 206 -14.51 -11.51 9.77
C LEU A 206 -14.32 -10.04 10.15
N VAL A 207 -13.12 -9.48 9.99
CA VAL A 207 -12.85 -8.07 10.26
C VAL A 207 -13.67 -7.17 9.35
N VAL A 208 -13.74 -7.49 8.05
CA VAL A 208 -14.57 -6.74 7.09
C VAL A 208 -16.05 -6.82 7.48
N ALA A 209 -16.54 -8.00 7.85
CA ALA A 209 -17.91 -8.19 8.30
C ALA A 209 -18.21 -7.38 9.57
N VAL A 210 -17.34 -7.42 10.58
CA VAL A 210 -17.49 -6.63 11.81
C VAL A 210 -17.48 -5.13 11.51
N ILE A 211 -16.58 -4.65 10.65
CA ILE A 211 -16.54 -3.23 10.27
C ILE A 211 -17.80 -2.84 9.49
N TYR A 212 -18.24 -3.68 8.56
CA TYR A 212 -19.43 -3.43 7.76
C TYR A 212 -20.69 -3.42 8.61
N LEU A 213 -20.88 -4.44 9.47
CA LEU A 213 -22.02 -4.56 10.36
C LEU A 213 -22.05 -3.42 11.39
N SER A 214 -20.91 -3.10 12.02
CA SER A 214 -20.84 -1.98 12.97
C SER A 214 -21.17 -0.64 12.33
N LYS A 215 -20.70 -0.39 11.10
CA LYS A 215 -21.03 0.84 10.36
C LYS A 215 -22.49 0.86 9.93
N SER A 216 -23.01 -0.24 9.38
CA SER A 216 -24.40 -0.35 8.92
C SER A 216 -25.41 -0.21 10.06
N ALA A 217 -25.08 -0.74 11.24
CA ALA A 217 -25.89 -0.60 12.45
C ALA A 217 -25.92 0.84 12.99
N LYS A 218 -24.85 1.62 12.78
CA LYS A 218 -24.75 2.99 13.31
C LYS A 218 -25.25 4.06 12.34
N TYR A 219 -25.00 3.90 11.04
CA TYR A 219 -25.26 4.90 10.00
C TYR A 219 -26.20 4.38 8.91
N THR A 220 -27.01 5.27 8.36
CA THR A 220 -27.80 5.03 7.15
C THR A 220 -26.95 5.15 5.88
N GLY A 221 -27.51 4.85 4.70
CA GLY A 221 -26.82 4.93 3.41
C GLY A 221 -26.24 6.31 3.07
N ASN A 222 -26.81 7.37 3.65
CA ASN A 222 -26.35 8.76 3.50
C ASN A 222 -25.35 9.19 4.59
N TYR A 223 -24.75 8.26 5.35
CA TYR A 223 -23.79 8.54 6.44
C TYR A 223 -24.35 9.41 7.59
N VAL A 224 -25.66 9.40 7.79
CA VAL A 224 -26.34 10.02 8.95
C VAL A 224 -26.65 8.92 9.97
N MET A 225 -26.51 9.20 11.27
CA MET A 225 -26.86 8.23 12.30
C MET A 225 -28.36 7.91 12.31
N HIS A 226 -28.70 6.64 12.57
CA HIS A 226 -30.11 6.23 12.69
C HIS A 226 -30.87 7.01 13.78
N HIS A 227 -30.19 7.32 14.89
CA HIS A 227 -30.75 8.12 15.98
C HIS A 227 -31.08 9.56 15.54
N THR A 228 -30.22 10.18 14.71
CA THR A 228 -30.46 11.51 14.14
C THR A 228 -31.67 11.49 13.22
N LEU A 229 -31.78 10.49 12.35
CA LEU A 229 -32.92 10.34 11.46
C LEU A 229 -34.23 10.21 12.25
N SER A 230 -34.26 9.37 13.28
CA SER A 230 -35.42 9.22 14.17
C SER A 230 -35.79 10.53 14.87
N THR A 231 -34.79 11.26 15.37
CA THR A 231 -34.97 12.56 16.03
C THR A 231 -35.55 13.59 15.05
N TYR A 232 -35.03 13.66 13.83
CA TYR A 232 -35.51 14.57 12.79
C TYR A 232 -36.92 14.21 12.33
N TYR A 233 -37.23 12.92 12.19
CA TYR A 233 -38.58 12.47 11.86
C TYR A 233 -39.62 12.94 12.89
N TYR A 234 -39.28 12.91 14.18
CA TYR A 234 -40.17 13.36 15.24
C TYR A 234 -40.32 14.90 15.29
N PHE A 235 -39.24 15.65 15.06
CA PHE A 235 -39.25 17.11 15.21
C PHE A 235 -39.57 17.89 13.91
N MET A 236 -39.33 17.35 12.72
CA MET A 236 -39.67 18.00 11.45
C MET A 236 -41.15 17.77 11.09
N LYS A 237 -41.99 18.72 11.50
CA LYS A 237 -43.40 18.79 11.06
C LYS A 237 -43.55 19.70 9.83
N PRO A 238 -44.55 19.48 8.95
CA PRO A 238 -44.77 20.32 7.77
C PRO A 238 -45.10 21.79 8.13
N SER A 239 -45.60 22.07 9.33
CA SER A 239 -45.89 23.41 9.84
C SER A 239 -44.74 24.05 10.65
N LEU A 240 -43.52 23.53 10.53
CA LEU A 240 -42.36 24.04 11.29
C LEU A 240 -41.97 25.45 10.80
N ALA A 241 -41.99 26.41 11.73
CA ALA A 241 -41.53 27.77 11.45
C ALA A 241 -40.03 27.80 11.09
N PRO A 242 -39.58 28.61 10.12
CA PRO A 242 -38.17 28.71 9.72
C PRO A 242 -37.22 29.04 10.89
N SER A 243 -37.69 29.80 11.88
CA SER A 243 -36.92 30.13 13.09
C SER A 243 -36.59 28.90 13.95
N LYS A 244 -37.41 27.84 13.90
CA LYS A 244 -37.23 26.61 14.67
C LYS A 244 -36.47 25.52 13.93
N VAL A 245 -36.22 25.71 12.65
CA VAL A 245 -35.46 24.75 11.82
C VAL A 245 -34.06 24.53 12.41
N MET A 246 -33.35 25.60 12.78
CA MET A 246 -32.02 25.49 13.37
C MET A 246 -32.01 24.68 14.68
N GLU A 247 -32.99 24.91 15.56
CA GLU A 247 -33.14 24.16 16.82
C GLU A 247 -33.37 22.66 16.59
N VAL A 248 -33.98 22.28 15.46
CA VAL A 248 -34.15 20.87 15.09
C VAL A 248 -32.84 20.27 14.56
N PHE A 249 -32.09 20.99 13.72
CA PHE A 249 -30.81 20.53 13.19
C PHE A 249 -29.76 20.30 14.30
N ILE A 250 -29.74 21.12 15.34
CA ILE A 250 -28.75 20.97 16.42
C ILE A 250 -29.00 19.72 17.27
N LYS A 251 -30.20 19.12 17.22
CA LYS A 251 -30.53 17.88 17.94
C LYS A 251 -29.97 16.61 17.27
N ALA A 252 -29.14 16.74 16.24
CA ALA A 252 -28.47 15.61 15.62
C ALA A 252 -27.63 14.84 16.66
N ALA A 253 -27.73 13.50 16.64
CA ALA A 253 -26.98 12.63 17.54
C ALA A 253 -25.47 12.73 17.32
N GLU A 254 -25.02 13.06 16.11
CA GLU A 254 -23.61 13.30 15.80
C GLU A 254 -23.01 14.42 16.65
N TYR A 255 -23.80 15.43 16.99
CA TYR A 255 -23.35 16.53 17.84
C TYR A 255 -23.25 16.15 19.32
N MET A 256 -23.92 15.08 19.76
CA MET A 256 -23.79 14.57 21.12
C MET A 256 -22.42 13.91 21.37
N GLU A 257 -21.74 13.44 20.31
CA GLU A 257 -20.39 12.87 20.41
C GLU A 257 -19.29 13.94 20.51
N ILE A 258 -19.64 15.23 20.36
CA ILE A 258 -18.66 16.32 20.49
C ILE A 258 -18.20 16.42 21.96
N PRO A 259 -16.88 16.32 22.23
CA PRO A 259 -16.38 16.40 23.58
C PRO A 259 -16.58 17.81 24.16
N VAL A 260 -17.20 17.87 25.33
CA VAL A 260 -17.35 19.09 26.15
C VAL A 260 -16.32 19.03 27.27
N ARG A 261 -15.39 19.98 27.29
CA ARG A 261 -14.37 20.08 28.34
C ARG A 261 -14.84 21.09 29.37
N ARG A 262 -14.52 20.87 30.65
CA ARG A 262 -14.82 21.83 31.74
C ARG A 262 -14.18 23.21 31.52
N THR A 263 -13.06 23.26 30.78
CA THR A 263 -12.42 24.52 30.38
C THR A 263 -13.25 25.35 29.40
N ASP A 264 -14.26 24.74 28.76
CA ASP A 264 -15.09 25.41 27.78
C ASP A 264 -16.26 26.18 28.43
N ASP A 265 -16.55 25.96 29.72
CA ASP A 265 -17.71 26.54 30.40
C ASP A 265 -17.65 28.07 30.46
N GLU A 266 -16.52 28.65 30.88
CA GLU A 266 -16.32 30.11 30.94
C GLU A 266 -16.41 30.78 29.56
N PRO A 267 -15.70 30.32 28.49
CA PRO A 267 -15.83 30.94 27.18
C PRO A 267 -17.21 30.70 26.54
N LEU A 268 -17.90 29.59 26.84
CA LEU A 268 -19.27 29.36 26.37
C LEU A 268 -20.26 30.31 27.04
N GLN A 269 -20.10 30.63 28.32
CA GLN A 269 -20.93 31.64 29.00
C GLN A 269 -20.73 33.04 28.41
N LYS A 270 -19.48 33.43 28.14
CA LYS A 270 -19.17 34.71 27.46
C LYS A 270 -19.80 34.76 26.06
N LEU A 271 -19.71 33.66 25.30
CA LEU A 271 -20.31 33.54 23.98
C LEU A 271 -21.84 33.60 24.02
N PHE A 272 -22.46 32.95 25.01
CA PHE A 272 -23.91 33.01 25.21
C PHE A 272 -24.38 34.45 25.41
N MET A 273 -23.69 35.22 26.25
CA MET A 273 -24.01 36.64 26.47
C MET A 273 -23.87 37.48 25.20
N SER A 274 -22.79 37.29 24.43
CA SER A 274 -22.56 38.06 23.21
C SER A 274 -23.59 37.73 22.12
N VAL A 275 -23.79 36.45 21.80
CA VAL A 275 -24.72 36.00 20.76
C VAL A 275 -26.15 36.43 21.08
N ARG A 276 -26.57 36.28 22.34
CA ARG A 276 -27.94 36.62 22.74
C ARG A 276 -28.19 38.13 22.78
N SER A 277 -27.14 38.94 23.02
CA SER A 277 -27.22 40.40 22.90
C SER A 277 -27.39 40.87 21.45
N GLU A 278 -26.80 40.17 20.47
CA GLU A 278 -26.93 40.50 19.04
C GLU A 278 -28.30 40.11 18.46
N LEU A 279 -28.94 39.07 19.00
CA LEU A 279 -30.20 38.52 18.50
C LEU A 279 -31.47 39.23 19.02
N ASN A 280 -31.36 40.27 19.86
CA ASN A 280 -32.48 41.08 20.37
C ASN A 280 -33.71 40.26 20.85
N LEU A 281 -33.48 39.16 21.57
CA LEU A 281 -34.56 38.34 22.13
C LEU A 281 -35.18 39.04 23.37
N ASP A 282 -36.51 39.11 23.42
CA ASP A 282 -37.30 39.81 24.45
C ASP A 282 -36.77 39.62 25.89
N LEU A 283 -36.44 40.75 26.53
CA LEU A 283 -35.76 40.81 27.83
C LEU A 283 -36.55 40.17 28.99
N LYS A 284 -37.88 40.00 28.84
CA LYS A 284 -38.79 39.61 29.93
C LYS A 284 -38.71 38.13 30.33
N ASN A 285 -38.33 37.21 29.43
CA ASN A 285 -38.28 35.76 29.71
C ASN A 285 -36.86 35.17 29.77
N ILE A 286 -35.82 36.01 29.69
CA ILE A 286 -34.42 35.56 29.54
C ILE A 286 -33.97 34.61 30.64
N LYS A 287 -34.28 34.89 31.92
CA LYS A 287 -33.79 34.05 33.03
C LYS A 287 -34.37 32.63 33.01
N GLN A 288 -35.65 32.50 32.64
CA GLN A 288 -36.33 31.20 32.56
C GLN A 288 -35.89 30.41 31.33
N GLU A 289 -35.70 31.08 30.19
CA GLU A 289 -35.17 30.45 28.97
C GLU A 289 -33.70 30.07 29.10
N GLN A 290 -32.88 30.89 29.77
CA GLN A 290 -31.49 30.58 30.07
C GLN A 290 -31.39 29.33 30.95
N ALA A 291 -32.21 29.23 32.00
CA ALA A 291 -32.26 28.02 32.82
C ALA A 291 -32.72 26.79 32.03
N LYS A 292 -33.65 26.94 31.09
CA LYS A 292 -34.11 25.84 30.21
C LYS A 292 -33.05 25.44 29.18
N PHE A 293 -32.27 26.39 28.69
CA PHE A 293 -31.20 26.21 27.72
C PHE A 293 -30.03 25.41 28.32
N TRP A 294 -29.53 25.82 29.48
CA TRP A 294 -28.42 25.13 30.16
C TRP A 294 -28.80 23.76 30.76
N LYS A 295 -30.10 23.44 30.86
CA LYS A 295 -30.60 22.10 31.24
C LYS A 295 -30.51 21.08 30.11
N GLN A 296 -30.26 21.50 28.87
CA GLN A 296 -30.08 20.59 27.75
C GLN A 296 -28.72 19.86 27.83
N HIS A 297 -28.53 18.85 26.99
CA HIS A 297 -27.26 18.13 26.91
C HIS A 297 -26.12 19.13 26.60
N PRO A 298 -25.00 19.14 27.36
CA PRO A 298 -23.94 20.15 27.21
C PRO A 298 -23.37 20.26 25.79
N ALA A 299 -23.32 19.15 25.05
CA ALA A 299 -22.83 19.12 23.68
C ALA A 299 -23.78 19.83 22.69
N ILE A 300 -25.09 19.75 22.93
CA ILE A 300 -26.11 20.45 22.13
C ILE A 300 -26.00 21.96 22.39
N VAL A 301 -25.90 22.36 23.66
CA VAL A 301 -25.70 23.76 24.06
C VAL A 301 -24.45 24.35 23.40
N LYS A 302 -23.33 23.63 23.48
CA LYS A 302 -22.08 24.03 22.85
C LYS A 302 -22.22 24.18 21.33
N THR A 303 -22.87 23.23 20.67
CA THR A 303 -23.04 23.25 19.22
C THR A 303 -23.96 24.38 18.77
N GLU A 304 -25.07 24.60 19.49
CA GLU A 304 -26.00 25.70 19.23
C GLU A 304 -25.29 27.05 19.25
N LEU A 305 -24.50 27.31 20.30
CA LEU A 305 -23.75 28.55 20.43
C LEU A 305 -22.68 28.73 19.36
N LEU A 306 -21.99 27.65 18.99
CA LEU A 306 -20.97 27.69 17.94
C LEU A 306 -21.59 27.99 16.56
N ILE A 307 -22.72 27.35 16.24
CA ILE A 307 -23.42 27.59 14.96
C ILE A 307 -23.99 29.00 14.93
N GLN A 308 -24.63 29.47 16.01
CA GLN A 308 -25.15 30.84 16.08
C GLN A 308 -24.03 31.88 15.95
N ALA A 309 -22.90 31.69 16.64
CA ALA A 309 -21.74 32.56 16.52
C ALA A 309 -21.16 32.60 15.09
N GLN A 310 -21.24 31.49 14.36
CA GLN A 310 -20.82 31.45 12.96
C GLN A 310 -21.82 32.19 12.04
N LEU A 311 -23.12 32.09 12.33
CA LEU A 311 -24.17 32.79 11.58
C LEU A 311 -24.11 34.31 11.78
N THR A 312 -23.80 34.78 13.00
CA THR A 312 -23.61 36.22 13.27
C THR A 312 -22.23 36.75 12.86
N ARG A 313 -21.37 35.89 12.29
CA ARG A 313 -19.97 36.20 11.92
C ARG A 313 -19.10 36.63 13.12
N GLY A 314 -19.50 36.30 14.35
CA GLY A 314 -18.75 36.54 15.58
C GLY A 314 -17.61 35.55 15.84
N SER A 315 -17.25 34.70 14.86
CA SER A 315 -16.25 33.65 15.06
C SER A 315 -14.82 34.15 15.29
N ALA A 316 -14.54 35.43 15.06
CA ALA A 316 -13.28 36.09 15.39
C ALA A 316 -13.03 36.24 16.90
N ALA A 317 -14.09 36.23 17.72
CA ALA A 317 -14.00 36.34 19.18
C ALA A 317 -13.86 34.99 19.91
N LEU A 318 -13.86 33.87 19.17
CA LEU A 318 -13.79 32.52 19.75
C LEU A 318 -12.38 32.17 20.22
N SER A 319 -12.29 31.46 21.34
CA SER A 319 -11.03 30.86 21.79
C SER A 319 -10.51 29.84 20.76
N PRO A 320 -9.18 29.65 20.63
CA PRO A 320 -8.62 28.72 19.64
C PRO A 320 -9.11 27.27 19.82
N ALA A 321 -9.44 26.86 21.05
CA ALA A 321 -10.02 25.55 21.34
C ALA A 321 -11.45 25.40 20.78
N LEU A 322 -12.30 26.43 20.96
CA LEU A 322 -13.66 26.46 20.43
C LEU A 322 -13.69 26.59 18.91
N LEU A 323 -12.75 27.34 18.32
CA LEU A 323 -12.59 27.42 16.87
C LEU A 323 -12.22 26.05 16.25
N GLY A 324 -11.46 25.22 16.98
CA GLY A 324 -11.17 23.84 16.59
C GLY A 324 -12.37 22.88 16.76
N ALA A 325 -13.33 23.21 17.62
CA ALA A 325 -14.59 22.48 17.76
C ALA A 325 -15.58 22.88 16.66
N LEU A 326 -15.70 24.18 16.35
CA LEU A 326 -16.53 24.70 15.26
C LEU A 326 -16.16 24.08 13.90
N LYS A 327 -14.87 23.84 13.64
CA LYS A 327 -14.42 23.19 12.40
C LYS A 327 -14.75 21.69 12.32
N ARG A 328 -15.15 21.09 13.44
CA ARG A 328 -15.53 19.67 13.53
C ARG A 328 -17.06 19.48 13.48
N CYS A 329 -17.82 20.51 13.86
CA CYS A 329 -19.26 20.63 13.61
C CYS A 329 -19.55 20.82 12.12
#